data_AF-A0A2H5X931-F1
#
_entry.id   AF-A0A2H5X931-F1
#
_cell.length_a   1.000
_cell.length_b   1.000
_cell.length_c   1.000
_cell.angle_alpha   90.00
_cell.angle_beta   90.00
_cell.angle_gamma   90.00
#
_symmetry.space_group_name_H-M   'P 1'
#
loop_
_entity.id
_entity.type
_entity.pdbx_description
1 polymer ?
#
loop_
_entity_poly.entity_id
_entity_poly.type
_entity_poly.pdbx_seq_one_letter_code
_entity_poly.pdbx_strand_id
1 'polypeptide(L)'
;MGCSRMSGQKGSRRWQWRDTPRGHLVRWQDKWALLVPVPAPLQQVRVRWTAKTAALSGTFAVLAMAERNGSWVATERWCGHWTVNLPLGRWRLVGAPQLVKRQGQCWLLLPVRPHQR
;
A
#
# COMPACT_ATOMS: atom_id res chain seq x y z
N MET A 1 -9.09 -5.23 -13.72
CA MET A 1 -8.19 -4.07 -13.52
C MET A 1 -8.97 -3.01 -12.74
N GLY A 2 -8.61 -2.74 -11.49
CA GLY A 2 -9.26 -1.70 -10.69
C GLY A 2 -8.43 -0.42 -10.75
N CYS A 3 -8.97 0.65 -11.32
CA CYS A 3 -8.32 1.97 -11.29
C CYS A 3 -8.39 2.54 -9.88
N SER A 4 -7.23 2.84 -9.30
CA SER A 4 -7.19 3.41 -7.96
C SER A 4 -7.71 4.84 -7.89
N ARG A 5 -8.58 5.12 -6.92
CA ARG A 5 -9.11 6.49 -6.73
C ARG A 5 -8.17 7.31 -5.86
N MET A 6 -7.57 8.33 -6.47
CA MET A 6 -6.82 9.38 -5.78
C MET A 6 -7.71 10.62 -5.64
N SER A 7 -7.61 11.30 -4.50
CA SER A 7 -8.22 12.62 -4.32
C SER A 7 -7.19 13.61 -3.82
N GLY A 8 -7.09 14.75 -4.48
CA GLY A 8 -6.49 15.96 -3.91
C GLY A 8 -7.56 16.78 -3.19
N GLN A 9 -7.29 17.30 -2.00
CA GLN A 9 -8.15 18.30 -1.38
C GLN A 9 -7.93 19.62 -2.12
N LYS A 10 -8.99 20.25 -2.65
CA LYS A 10 -8.91 21.54 -3.38
C LYS A 10 -8.16 22.57 -2.52
N GLY A 11 -7.03 23.08 -3.00
CA GLY A 11 -6.18 24.03 -2.27
C GLY A 11 -5.07 23.41 -1.40
N SER A 12 -5.00 22.09 -1.26
CA SER A 12 -3.90 21.42 -0.54
C SER A 12 -3.04 20.59 -1.50
N ARG A 13 -1.71 20.70 -1.40
CA ARG A 13 -0.74 19.82 -2.09
C ARG A 13 -0.65 18.42 -1.47
N ARG A 14 -1.64 18.00 -0.65
CA ARG A 14 -1.67 16.68 -0.01
C ARG A 14 -2.60 15.75 -0.78
N TRP A 15 -2.01 14.72 -1.35
CA TRP A 15 -2.73 13.67 -2.05
C TRP A 15 -2.99 12.50 -1.10
N GLN A 16 -4.21 11.98 -1.11
CA GLN A 16 -4.56 10.79 -0.34
C GLN A 16 -5.02 9.68 -1.28
N TRP A 17 -4.44 8.49 -1.11
CA TRP A 17 -4.96 7.28 -1.72
C TRP A 17 -6.18 6.79 -0.94
N ARG A 18 -7.31 6.59 -1.62
CA ARG A 18 -8.60 6.31 -0.96
C ARG A 18 -9.12 4.90 -1.16
N ASP A 19 -8.48 4.08 -1.99
CA ASP A 19 -8.91 2.71 -2.10
C ASP A 19 -8.68 2.01 -0.76
N THR A 20 -9.71 1.31 -0.29
CA THR A 20 -9.55 0.31 0.77
C THR A 20 -8.95 -0.93 0.10
N PRO A 21 -7.65 -1.22 0.23
CA PRO A 21 -7.12 -2.41 -0.39
C PRO A 21 -7.73 -3.64 0.25
N ARG A 22 -8.12 -4.57 -0.61
CA ARG A 22 -8.53 -5.90 -0.19
C ARG A 22 -7.27 -6.74 -0.06
N GLY A 23 -7.04 -7.26 1.13
CA GLY A 23 -5.98 -8.24 1.36
C GLY A 23 -6.38 -9.59 0.75
N HIS A 24 -5.46 -10.21 0.03
CA HIS A 24 -5.61 -11.58 -0.46
C HIS A 24 -4.76 -12.51 0.41
N LEU A 25 -5.36 -13.57 0.94
CA LEU A 25 -4.59 -14.59 1.65
C LEU A 25 -3.85 -15.46 0.62
N VAL A 26 -2.53 -15.54 0.75
CA VAL A 26 -1.66 -16.31 -0.14
C VAL A 26 -0.75 -17.23 0.66
N ARG A 27 -0.32 -18.32 0.03
CA ARG A 27 0.76 -19.15 0.55
C ARG A 27 2.09 -18.45 0.24
N TRP A 28 2.93 -18.28 1.26
CA TRP A 28 4.24 -17.65 1.11
C TRP A 28 5.27 -18.43 1.92
N GLN A 29 6.20 -19.08 1.21
CA GLN A 29 7.12 -20.08 1.80
C GLN A 29 6.34 -21.14 2.60
N ASP A 30 6.76 -21.40 3.83
CA ASP A 30 6.14 -22.30 4.79
C ASP A 30 4.98 -21.64 5.57
N LYS A 31 4.66 -20.36 5.32
CA LYS A 31 3.67 -19.57 6.09
C LYS A 31 2.51 -19.06 5.23
N TRP A 32 1.47 -18.53 5.90
CA TRP A 32 0.41 -17.78 5.24
C TRP A 32 0.80 -16.29 5.23
N ALA A 33 0.37 -15.55 4.23
CA ALA A 33 0.56 -14.10 4.20
C ALA A 33 -0.69 -13.40 3.67
N LEU A 34 -0.99 -12.22 4.18
CA LEU A 34 -1.91 -11.30 3.54
C LEU A 34 -1.12 -10.45 2.54
N LEU A 35 -1.51 -10.52 1.28
CA LEU A 35 -0.96 -9.74 0.19
C LEU A 35 -1.88 -8.56 -0.09
N VAL A 36 -1.34 -7.34 0.05
CA VAL A 36 -2.12 -6.11 0.05
C VAL A 36 -1.53 -5.17 -1.01
N PRO A 37 -2.30 -4.73 -2.03
CA PRO A 37 -1.79 -3.78 -3.00
C PRO A 37 -1.58 -2.43 -2.33
N VAL A 38 -0.42 -1.80 -2.55
CA VAL A 38 -0.10 -0.48 -1.98
C VAL A 38 0.62 0.39 -3.01
N PRO A 39 0.47 1.73 -2.96
CA PRO A 39 1.31 2.62 -3.75
C PRO A 39 2.79 2.40 -3.43
N ALA A 40 3.66 2.53 -4.44
CA ALA A 40 5.10 2.42 -4.25
C ALA A 40 5.60 3.50 -3.26
N PRO A 41 6.14 3.09 -2.09
CA PRO A 41 6.47 4.06 -1.06
C PRO A 41 7.82 4.73 -1.36
N LEU A 42 7.96 6.00 -0.98
CA LEU A 42 9.22 6.75 -1.04
C LEU A 42 10.21 6.36 0.06
N GLN A 43 9.68 5.83 1.16
CA GLN A 43 10.43 5.47 2.36
C GLN A 43 9.93 4.12 2.88
N GLN A 44 10.47 3.68 4.03
CA GLN A 44 9.94 2.50 4.71
C GLN A 44 8.47 2.69 5.08
N VAL A 45 7.68 1.63 4.86
CA VAL A 45 6.27 1.58 5.27
C VAL A 45 6.21 1.48 6.79
N ARG A 46 5.41 2.32 7.42
CA ARG A 46 5.13 2.22 8.86
C ARG A 46 4.00 1.23 9.09
N VAL A 47 4.20 0.31 10.01
CA VAL A 47 3.24 -0.74 10.33
C VAL A 47 3.00 -0.71 11.83
N ARG A 48 1.74 -0.49 12.21
CA ARG A 48 1.25 -0.54 13.59
C ARG A 48 0.18 -1.61 13.64
N TRP A 49 0.22 -2.49 14.62
CA TRP A 49 -0.78 -3.54 14.71
C TRP A 49 -1.24 -3.78 16.12
N THR A 50 -2.46 -4.29 16.22
CA THR A 50 -3.08 -4.83 17.42
C THR A 50 -3.34 -6.31 17.21
N ALA A 51 -3.96 -6.98 18.18
CA ALA A 51 -4.39 -8.36 18.02
C ALA A 51 -5.40 -8.57 16.87
N LYS A 52 -6.17 -7.53 16.51
CA LYS A 52 -7.31 -7.64 15.58
C LYS A 52 -7.14 -6.85 14.27
N THR A 53 -6.23 -5.88 14.24
CA THR A 53 -6.08 -4.96 13.12
C THR A 53 -4.62 -4.67 12.83
N ALA A 54 -4.28 -4.55 11.55
CA ALA A 54 -3.01 -4.00 11.08
C ALA A 54 -3.27 -2.66 10.38
N ALA A 55 -2.72 -1.59 10.94
CA ALA A 55 -2.71 -0.26 10.36
C ALA A 55 -1.36 -0.01 9.69
N LEU A 56 -1.39 0.32 8.42
CA LEU A 56 -0.22 0.55 7.58
C LEU A 56 -0.28 1.97 7.04
N SER A 57 0.86 2.64 6.98
CA SER A 57 0.92 3.93 6.32
C SER A 57 2.24 4.16 5.61
N GLY A 58 2.19 4.95 4.56
CA GLY A 58 3.37 5.29 3.76
C GLY A 58 3.17 6.59 2.98
N THR A 59 4.29 7.14 2.52
CA THR A 59 4.33 8.27 1.60
C THR A 59 4.69 7.78 0.21
N PHE A 60 4.14 8.41 -0.82
CA PHE A 60 4.44 8.08 -2.22
C PHE A 60 4.61 9.38 -3.03
N ALA A 61 5.33 9.33 -4.15
CA ALA A 61 5.41 10.46 -5.07
C ALA A 61 4.21 10.46 -6.01
N VAL A 62 3.65 11.64 -6.23
CA VAL A 62 2.73 11.93 -7.32
C VAL A 62 3.48 12.83 -8.29
N LEU A 63 3.56 12.42 -9.55
CA LEU A 63 4.19 13.21 -10.60
C LEU A 63 3.10 13.82 -11.48
N ALA A 64 3.11 15.14 -11.65
CA ALA A 64 2.46 15.71 -12.82
C ALA A 64 3.37 15.49 -14.01
N MET A 65 2.79 14.93 -15.06
CA MET A 65 3.46 14.68 -16.31
C MET A 65 2.85 15.60 -17.36
N ALA A 66 3.68 16.16 -18.22
CA ALA A 66 3.25 16.86 -19.43
C ALA A 66 3.98 16.27 -20.63
N GLU A 67 3.31 16.25 -21.77
CA GLU A 67 3.95 15.91 -23.02
C GLU A 67 4.74 17.11 -23.52
N ARG A 68 6.03 16.91 -23.77
CA ARG A 68 6.91 17.90 -24.41
C ARG A 68 7.72 17.21 -25.48
N ASN A 69 7.63 17.72 -26.71
CA ASN A 69 8.38 17.22 -27.87
C ASN A 69 8.22 15.69 -28.06
N GLY A 70 6.98 15.17 -27.93
CA GLY A 70 6.67 13.75 -28.13
C GLY A 70 7.13 12.82 -26.99
N SER A 71 7.55 13.38 -25.84
CA SER A 71 7.93 12.60 -24.66
C SER A 71 7.19 13.07 -23.42
N TRP A 72 6.78 12.13 -22.57
CA TRP A 72 6.23 12.43 -21.25
C TRP A 72 7.34 12.80 -20.29
N VAL A 73 7.31 14.02 -19.78
CA VAL A 73 8.26 14.53 -18.79
C VAL A 73 7.54 14.94 -17.52
N ALA A 74 8.15 14.62 -16.38
CA ALA A 74 7.66 15.07 -15.08
C ALA A 74 7.91 16.58 -14.94
N THR A 75 6.84 17.34 -14.71
CA THR A 75 6.90 18.80 -14.53
C THR A 75 6.85 19.20 -13.06
N GLU A 76 6.10 18.45 -12.25
CA GLU A 76 6.00 18.68 -10.82
C GLU A 76 6.00 17.37 -10.04
N ARG A 77 6.49 17.43 -8.81
CA ARG A 77 6.46 16.31 -7.87
C ARG A 77 5.78 16.74 -6.58
N TRP A 78 4.80 15.96 -6.15
CA TRP A 78 4.16 16.10 -4.84
C TRP A 78 4.29 14.82 -4.02
N CYS A 79 4.02 14.94 -2.73
CA CYS A 79 3.99 13.81 -1.81
C CYS A 79 2.54 13.45 -1.47
N GLY A 80 2.15 12.23 -1.83
CA GLY A 80 0.92 11.61 -1.35
C GLY A 80 1.17 10.82 -0.08
N HIS A 81 0.11 10.60 0.68
CA HIS A 81 0.07 9.69 1.82
C HIS A 81 -1.00 8.64 1.60
N TRP A 82 -0.72 7.42 2.04
CA TRP A 82 -1.71 6.36 2.08
C TRP A 82 -1.76 5.73 3.47
N THR A 83 -2.96 5.34 3.88
CA THR A 83 -3.19 4.60 5.11
C THR A 83 -4.13 3.45 4.79
N VAL A 84 -3.80 2.27 5.30
CA VAL A 84 -4.54 1.04 5.09
C VAL A 84 -4.81 0.40 6.43
N ASN A 85 -6.09 0.19 6.74
CA ASN A 85 -6.51 -0.55 7.92
C ASN A 85 -7.03 -1.91 7.47
N LEU A 86 -6.35 -2.98 7.89
CA LEU A 86 -6.70 -4.35 7.57
C LEU A 86 -7.24 -5.04 8.82
N PRO A 87 -8.52 -5.43 8.84
CA PRO A 87 -9.01 -6.34 9.85
C PRO A 87 -8.34 -7.70 9.67
N LEU A 88 -7.66 -8.19 10.71
CA LEU A 88 -6.97 -9.48 10.68
C LEU A 88 -7.94 -10.65 10.97
N GLY A 89 -9.06 -10.39 11.63
CA GLY A 89 -10.11 -11.39 11.89
C GLY A 89 -9.56 -12.61 12.63
N ARG A 90 -9.55 -13.78 11.97
CA ARG A 90 -9.00 -15.04 12.48
C ARG A 90 -7.50 -15.21 12.27
N TRP A 91 -6.77 -14.16 11.91
CA TRP A 91 -5.35 -14.19 11.61
C TRP A 91 -4.56 -13.34 12.60
N ARG A 92 -3.31 -13.75 12.87
CA ARG A 92 -2.36 -13.00 13.69
C ARG A 92 -1.06 -12.81 12.91
N LEU A 93 -0.47 -11.61 12.97
CA LEU A 93 0.84 -11.34 12.37
C LEU A 93 1.95 -12.11 13.09
N VAL A 94 2.87 -12.70 12.32
CA VAL A 94 3.96 -13.55 12.83
C VAL A 94 5.34 -13.18 12.30
N GLY A 95 5.46 -12.06 11.60
CA GLY A 95 6.72 -11.62 11.03
C GLY A 95 6.69 -10.17 10.60
N ALA A 96 7.87 -9.68 10.23
CA ALA A 96 8.01 -8.35 9.68
C ALA A 96 7.28 -8.25 8.32
N PRO A 97 6.52 -7.17 8.08
CA PRO A 97 5.98 -6.84 6.78
C PRO A 97 7.09 -6.69 5.74
N GLN A 98 6.85 -7.17 4.53
CA GLN A 98 7.81 -7.07 3.42
C GLN A 98 7.17 -6.38 2.23
N LEU A 99 7.89 -5.45 1.61
CA LEU A 99 7.47 -4.87 0.34
C LEU A 99 8.00 -5.75 -0.79
N VAL A 100 7.11 -6.17 -1.69
CA VAL A 100 7.48 -6.92 -2.89
C VAL A 100 6.92 -6.24 -4.13
N LYS A 101 7.65 -6.37 -5.25
CA LYS A 101 7.26 -5.81 -6.54
C LYS A 101 6.89 -6.96 -7.47
N ARG A 102 5.69 -6.90 -8.06
CA ARG A 102 5.21 -7.89 -9.03
C ARG A 102 4.45 -7.17 -10.13
N GLN A 103 4.85 -7.41 -11.39
CA GLN A 103 4.21 -6.84 -12.58
C GLN A 103 4.08 -5.30 -12.52
N GLY A 104 5.14 -4.62 -12.07
CA GLY A 104 5.13 -3.16 -11.93
C GLY A 104 4.33 -2.61 -10.73
N GLN A 105 3.55 -3.45 -10.03
CA GLN A 105 2.79 -3.06 -8.85
C GLN A 105 3.54 -3.41 -7.56
N CYS A 106 3.45 -2.52 -6.58
CA CYS A 106 3.95 -2.76 -5.23
C CYS A 106 2.89 -3.46 -4.37
N TRP A 107 3.34 -4.44 -3.61
CA TRP A 107 2.51 -5.20 -2.69
C TRP A 107 3.19 -5.24 -1.33
N LEU A 108 2.38 -5.19 -0.29
CA LEU A 108 2.82 -5.50 1.06
C LEU A 108 2.45 -6.95 1.38
N LEU A 109 3.46 -7.76 1.69
CA LEU A 109 3.33 -9.08 2.27
C LEU A 109 3.32 -8.96 3.80
N LEU A 110 2.27 -9.46 4.41
CA LEU A 110 2.10 -9.50 5.87
C LEU A 110 2.04 -10.95 6.32
N PRO A 111 3.14 -11.51 6.88
CA PRO A 111 3.14 -12.89 7.34
C PRO A 111 2.13 -13.09 8.47
N VAL A 112 1.24 -14.08 8.33
CA VAL A 112 0.17 -14.39 9.28
C VAL A 112 0.10 -15.88 9.62
N ARG A 113 -0.49 -16.18 10.78
CA ARG A 113 -0.96 -17.53 11.15
C ARG A 113 -2.40 -17.48 11.64
N PRO A 114 -3.14 -18.60 11.63
CA PRO A 114 -4.44 -18.67 12.27
C PRO A 114 -4.36 -18.26 13.75
N HIS A 115 -5.30 -17.45 14.20
CA HIS A 115 -5.49 -17.12 15.59
C HIS A 115 -6.08 -18.35 16.26
N GLN A 116 -5.27 -19.10 17.00
CA GLN A 116 -5.76 -20.15 17.89
C GLN A 116 -6.62 -19.47 18.96
N ARG A 117 -7.86 -19.94 19.15
CA ARG A 117 -8.70 -19.54 20.27
C ARG A 117 -8.27 -20.29 21.52
#